data_AF-A0A093HQF7-F1
#
_entry.id   AF-A0A093HQF7-F1
#
_cell.length_a   1.000
_cell.length_b   1.000
_cell.length_c   1.000
_cell.angle_alpha   90.00
_cell.angle_beta   90.00
_cell.angle_gamma   90.00
#
_symmetry.space_group_name_H-M   'P 1'
#
loop_
_entity.id
_entity.type
_entity.pdbx_description
1 polymer ?
#
loop_
_entity_poly.entity_id
_entity_poly.type
_entity_poly.pdbx_seq_one_letter_code
_entity_poly.pdbx_strand_id
1 'polypeptide(L)'
;KALAVCLLALLALSSACYIQNCPIGGKRAVLDMDIRKCMPCGPRNKGHCFGPNICCGEELGCYFGTSETLRCQEENFLPTPCESGRKPCGNNEGSCAASGICCSNEGCMVDSSCDQEVMF
;
A
#
# COMPACT_ATOMS: atom_id res chain seq x y z
N LYS A 1 9.23 -44.31 34.50
CA LYS A 1 9.14 -42.98 35.17
C LYS A 1 9.91 -41.92 34.39
N ALA A 2 11.20 -42.12 34.05
CA ALA A 2 11.98 -41.19 33.22
C ALA A 2 11.37 -40.92 31.83
N LEU A 3 10.87 -41.96 31.15
CA LEU A 3 10.22 -41.84 29.83
C LEU A 3 9.00 -40.91 29.82
N ALA A 4 8.18 -40.95 30.88
CA ALA A 4 7.01 -40.07 30.99
C ALA A 4 7.42 -38.60 31.20
N VAL A 5 8.49 -38.37 31.97
CA VAL A 5 9.05 -37.02 32.19
C VAL A 5 9.65 -36.46 30.90
N CYS A 6 10.36 -37.28 30.11
CA CYS A 6 10.90 -36.86 28.81
C CYS A 6 9.79 -36.50 27.81
N LEU A 7 8.71 -37.29 27.75
CA LEU A 7 7.58 -37.00 26.87
C LEU A 7 6.87 -35.70 27.25
N LEU A 8 6.67 -35.45 28.55
CA LEU A 8 6.08 -34.20 29.05
C LEU A 8 6.97 -32.98 28.76
N ALA A 9 8.29 -33.12 28.86
CA ALA A 9 9.23 -32.04 28.53
C ALA A 9 9.19 -31.68 27.03
N LEU A 10 9.16 -32.68 26.14
CA LEU A 10 9.07 -32.46 24.69
C LEU A 10 7.76 -31.78 24.28
N LEU A 11 6.64 -32.12 24.93
CA LEU A 11 5.33 -31.48 24.72
C LEU A 11 5.30 -30.01 25.18
N ALA A 12 6.01 -29.68 26.26
CA ALA A 12 6.13 -28.30 26.73
C ALA A 12 7.04 -27.45 25.83
N LEU A 13 8.10 -28.04 25.27
CA LEU A 13 8.97 -27.33 24.32
C LEU A 13 8.28 -27.08 22.97
N SER A 14 7.43 -28.01 22.50
CA SER A 14 6.71 -27.83 21.24
C SER A 14 5.63 -26.73 21.34
N SER A 15 5.01 -26.55 22.51
CA SER A 15 4.03 -25.47 22.72
C SER A 15 4.69 -24.09 22.88
N ALA A 16 5.89 -24.01 23.44
CA ALA A 16 6.64 -22.75 23.59
C ALA A 16 7.16 -22.17 22.26
N CYS A 17 7.39 -23.00 21.25
CA CYS A 17 7.74 -22.56 19.89
C CYS A 17 6.51 -22.38 18.98
N TYR A 18 5.30 -22.69 19.47
CA TYR A 18 4.08 -22.52 18.71
C TYR A 18 3.48 -21.14 19.01
N ILE A 19 4.00 -20.11 18.33
CA ILE A 19 3.41 -18.77 18.35
C ILE A 19 1.98 -18.88 17.79
N GLN A 20 0.99 -18.87 18.67
CA GLN A 20 -0.43 -18.86 18.31
C GLN A 20 -0.97 -17.46 18.02
N ASN A 21 -0.24 -16.43 18.47
CA ASN A 21 -0.55 -15.02 18.20
C ASN A 21 0.30 -14.52 17.04
N CYS A 22 0.22 -15.17 15.87
CA CYS A 22 0.74 -14.55 14.67
C CYS A 22 -0.13 -13.31 14.37
N PRO A 23 0.45 -12.10 14.27
CA PRO A 23 -0.30 -10.95 13.81
C PRO A 23 -0.90 -11.26 12.43
N ILE A 24 -2.05 -10.64 12.14
CA ILE A 24 -2.66 -10.71 10.82
C ILE A 24 -1.59 -10.29 9.78
N GLY A 25 -1.34 -11.14 8.77
CA GLY A 25 -0.39 -10.84 7.68
C GLY A 25 0.91 -11.64 7.66
N GLY A 26 0.84 -12.97 7.52
CA GLY A 26 2.00 -13.76 7.06
C GLY A 26 2.31 -13.52 5.57
N LYS A 27 3.51 -13.86 5.09
CA LYS A 27 3.96 -13.64 3.68
C LYS A 27 2.99 -14.17 2.60
N ARG A 28 2.10 -15.10 2.97
CA ARG A 28 1.13 -15.75 2.07
C ARG A 28 -0.30 -15.20 2.20
N ALA A 29 -0.58 -14.34 3.18
CA ALA A 29 -1.90 -13.73 3.36
C ALA A 29 -2.18 -12.61 2.34
N VAL A 30 -1.16 -12.19 1.57
CA VAL A 30 -1.26 -11.12 0.57
C VAL A 30 -1.91 -11.58 -0.73
N LEU A 31 -1.88 -12.89 -1.03
CA LEU A 31 -2.25 -13.39 -2.37
C LEU A 31 -3.76 -13.47 -2.65
N ASP A 32 -4.62 -13.20 -1.66
CA ASP A 32 -6.09 -13.30 -1.80
C ASP A 32 -6.82 -12.10 -1.17
N MET A 33 -6.15 -10.93 -1.12
CA MET A 33 -6.80 -9.70 -0.68
C MET A 33 -7.06 -8.82 -1.90
N ASP A 34 -8.31 -8.39 -2.08
CA ASP A 34 -8.64 -7.29 -2.98
C ASP A 34 -7.75 -6.09 -2.63
N ILE A 35 -6.91 -5.66 -3.58
CA ILE A 35 -6.10 -4.45 -3.44
C ILE A 35 -7.07 -3.27 -3.48
N ARG A 36 -7.30 -2.67 -2.32
CA ARG A 36 -8.19 -1.51 -2.20
C ARG A 36 -7.56 -0.28 -2.83
N LYS A 37 -8.39 0.70 -3.19
CA LYS A 37 -7.88 2.04 -3.53
C LYS A 37 -7.33 2.71 -2.26
N CYS A 38 -6.20 3.40 -2.37
CA CYS A 38 -5.68 4.15 -1.23
C CYS A 38 -6.63 5.29 -0.83
N MET A 39 -6.47 5.76 0.40
CA MET A 39 -7.32 6.78 1.01
C MET A 39 -7.44 8.04 0.13
N PRO A 40 -8.62 8.68 0.12
CA PRO A 40 -8.80 9.93 -0.58
C PRO A 40 -8.10 11.08 0.16
N CYS A 41 -7.61 12.05 -0.60
CA CYS A 41 -6.82 13.18 -0.10
C CYS A 41 -7.10 14.45 -0.93
N GLY A 42 -6.50 15.56 -0.51
CA GLY A 42 -6.58 16.84 -1.22
C GLY A 42 -7.96 17.54 -1.14
N PRO A 43 -8.11 18.65 -1.87
CA PRO A 43 -9.31 19.47 -1.81
C PRO A 43 -10.56 18.67 -2.17
N ARG A 44 -11.57 18.70 -1.29
CA ARG A 44 -12.84 17.99 -1.46
C ARG A 44 -12.68 16.46 -1.61
N ASN A 45 -11.58 15.87 -1.14
CA ASN A 45 -11.28 14.45 -1.25
C ASN A 45 -11.27 13.93 -2.71
N LYS A 46 -10.90 14.79 -3.66
CA LYS A 46 -10.86 14.46 -5.10
C LYS A 46 -9.57 13.75 -5.54
N GLY A 47 -8.55 13.71 -4.68
CA GLY A 47 -7.31 12.99 -4.94
C GLY A 47 -7.25 11.66 -4.20
N HIS A 48 -6.22 10.88 -4.48
CA HIS A 48 -5.85 9.68 -3.74
C HIS A 48 -4.35 9.66 -3.44
N CYS A 49 -3.99 8.96 -2.37
CA CYS A 49 -2.62 8.84 -1.93
C CYS A 49 -1.83 7.90 -2.86
N PHE A 50 -0.67 8.36 -3.31
CA PHE A 50 0.32 7.54 -4.04
C PHE A 50 1.54 7.21 -3.18
N GLY A 51 1.75 7.96 -2.10
CA GLY A 51 2.80 7.74 -1.10
C GLY A 51 2.49 8.55 0.16
N PRO A 52 3.30 8.44 1.22
CA PRO A 52 3.02 9.07 2.52
C PRO A 52 2.95 10.61 2.44
N ASN A 53 3.62 11.19 1.45
CA ASN A 53 3.66 12.65 1.21
C ASN A 53 3.23 13.01 -0.22
N ILE A 54 2.44 12.17 -0.88
CA ILE A 54 2.05 12.35 -2.29
C ILE A 54 0.53 12.16 -2.43
N CYS A 55 -0.16 13.20 -2.87
CA CYS A 55 -1.59 13.18 -3.15
C CYS A 55 -1.84 13.65 -4.58
N CYS A 56 -2.50 12.82 -5.40
CA CYS A 56 -2.75 13.15 -6.80
C CYS A 56 -4.21 12.90 -7.20
N GLY A 57 -4.69 13.68 -8.17
CA GLY A 57 -5.98 13.45 -8.81
C GLY A 57 -6.03 14.12 -10.18
N GLU A 58 -6.83 13.56 -11.10
CA GLU A 58 -6.90 14.01 -12.50
C GLU A 58 -7.18 15.51 -12.64
N GLU A 59 -8.10 16.06 -11.85
CA GLU A 59 -8.47 17.49 -11.88
C GLU A 59 -7.59 18.37 -10.97
N LEU A 60 -6.77 17.76 -10.11
CA LEU A 60 -6.01 18.45 -9.07
C LEU A 60 -4.52 18.57 -9.41
N GLY A 61 -4.01 17.71 -10.29
CA GLY A 61 -2.58 17.47 -10.42
C GLY A 61 -2.06 16.67 -9.22
N CYS A 62 -0.85 16.98 -8.77
CA CYS A 62 -0.20 16.32 -7.63
C CYS A 62 0.32 17.32 -6.60
N TYR A 63 0.11 17.00 -5.33
CA TYR A 63 0.60 17.72 -4.16
C TYR A 63 1.67 16.90 -3.45
N PHE A 64 2.74 17.56 -3.01
CA PHE A 64 3.89 16.94 -2.37
C PHE A 64 4.20 17.61 -1.03
N GLY A 65 4.10 16.87 0.07
CA GLY A 65 4.43 17.38 1.40
C GLY A 65 3.62 18.60 1.85
N THR A 66 2.42 18.80 1.31
CA THR A 66 1.53 19.91 1.68
C THR A 66 0.48 19.45 2.70
N SER A 67 -0.39 20.37 3.13
CA SER A 67 -1.49 20.03 4.05
C SER A 67 -2.43 18.95 3.50
N GLU A 68 -2.56 18.88 2.18
CA GLU A 68 -3.36 17.93 1.43
C GLU A 68 -2.86 16.49 1.56
N THR A 69 -1.57 16.30 1.85
CA THR A 69 -0.93 14.97 1.95
C THR A 69 -0.89 14.41 3.37
N LEU A 70 -1.26 15.20 4.39
CA LEU A 70 -1.20 14.76 5.80
C LEU A 70 -1.95 13.45 6.05
N ARG A 71 -3.12 13.30 5.42
CA ARG A 71 -3.94 12.10 5.52
C ARG A 71 -3.30 10.86 4.88
N CYS A 72 -2.37 11.03 3.96
CA CYS A 72 -1.67 9.90 3.32
C CYS A 72 -0.68 9.21 4.26
N GLN A 73 -0.26 9.86 5.35
CA GLN A 73 0.55 9.20 6.38
C GLN A 73 -0.24 8.14 7.14
N GLU A 74 -1.57 8.26 7.19
CA GLU A 74 -2.43 7.28 7.84
C GLU A 74 -2.36 5.91 7.13
N GLU A 75 -2.06 5.87 5.83
CA GLU A 75 -1.90 4.61 5.07
C GLU A 75 -0.79 3.72 5.67
N ASN A 76 0.27 4.30 6.24
CA ASN A 76 1.38 3.55 6.84
C ASN A 76 0.96 2.70 8.04
N PHE A 77 -0.19 2.99 8.66
CA PHE A 77 -0.71 2.27 9.81
C PHE A 77 -1.77 1.24 9.43
N LEU A 78 -2.20 1.18 8.17
CA LEU A 78 -3.18 0.22 7.69
C LEU A 78 -2.47 -1.09 7.28
N PRO A 79 -2.88 -2.25 7.83
CA PRO A 79 -2.26 -3.53 7.49
C PRO A 79 -2.68 -4.06 6.10
N THR A 80 -3.66 -3.42 5.46
CA THR A 80 -4.17 -3.82 4.15
C THR A 80 -3.48 -3.04 3.04
N PRO A 81 -2.93 -3.72 2.02
CA PRO A 81 -2.27 -3.05 0.90
C PRO A 81 -3.30 -2.24 0.10
N CYS A 82 -2.84 -1.15 -0.48
CA CYS A 82 -3.64 -0.33 -1.37
C CYS A 82 -2.83 0.08 -2.60
N GLU A 83 -3.52 0.42 -3.67
CA GLU A 83 -2.91 0.98 -4.87
C GLU A 83 -3.79 2.09 -5.44
N SER A 84 -3.15 3.13 -5.97
CA SER A 84 -3.80 4.24 -6.67
C SER A 84 -3.35 4.28 -8.12
N GLY A 85 -4.23 4.74 -9.01
CA GLY A 85 -4.00 4.66 -10.45
C GLY A 85 -4.29 3.25 -10.99
N ARG A 86 -4.59 3.15 -12.29
CA ARG A 86 -4.84 1.85 -12.97
C ARG A 86 -3.87 1.56 -14.09
N LYS A 87 -3.28 2.61 -14.67
CA LYS A 87 -2.36 2.50 -15.81
C LYS A 87 -0.93 2.53 -15.28
N PRO A 88 -0.14 1.44 -15.41
CA PRO A 88 1.26 1.45 -15.03
C PRO A 88 2.07 2.35 -15.97
N CYS A 89 3.15 2.92 -15.45
CA CYS A 89 4.07 3.83 -16.15
C CYS A 89 5.49 3.70 -15.57
N GLY A 90 6.49 4.38 -16.14
CA GLY A 90 7.86 4.34 -15.63
C GLY A 90 8.42 2.90 -15.46
N ASN A 91 8.41 2.10 -16.53
CA ASN A 91 8.82 0.69 -16.51
C ASN A 91 8.03 -0.23 -15.54
N ASN A 92 6.78 0.12 -15.23
CA ASN A 92 5.92 -0.55 -14.25
C ASN A 92 6.37 -0.35 -12.79
N GLU A 93 7.19 0.66 -12.49
CA GLU A 93 7.55 1.05 -11.12
C GLU A 93 6.56 2.06 -10.52
N GLY A 94 5.67 2.64 -11.33
CA GLY A 94 4.67 3.60 -10.90
C GLY A 94 3.36 3.46 -11.66
N SER A 95 2.42 4.32 -11.28
CA SER A 95 1.06 4.37 -11.82
C SER A 95 0.68 5.80 -12.18
N CYS A 96 -0.06 5.96 -13.28
CA CYS A 96 -0.51 7.28 -13.73
C CYS A 96 -1.43 7.92 -12.70
N ALA A 97 -1.03 9.09 -12.23
CA ALA A 97 -1.66 9.76 -11.09
C ALA A 97 -2.49 10.98 -11.50
N ALA A 98 -2.06 11.64 -12.57
CA ALA A 98 -2.75 12.74 -13.24
C ALA A 98 -2.31 12.77 -14.72
N SER A 99 -2.92 13.64 -15.54
CA SER A 99 -2.56 13.74 -16.96
C SER A 99 -1.07 14.08 -17.11
N GLY A 100 -0.34 13.20 -17.80
CA GLY A 100 1.09 13.34 -18.06
C GLY A 100 2.00 13.12 -16.85
N ILE A 101 1.48 12.62 -15.72
CA ILE A 101 2.25 12.42 -14.48
C ILE A 101 2.20 10.96 -14.03
N CYS A 102 3.37 10.33 -13.97
CA CYS A 102 3.59 9.01 -13.40
C CYS A 102 4.10 9.13 -11.96
N CYS A 103 3.49 8.41 -11.00
CA CYS A 103 3.91 8.43 -9.61
C CYS A 103 4.19 7.04 -9.05
N SER A 104 5.25 6.95 -8.26
CA SER A 104 5.51 5.86 -7.32
C SER A 104 5.28 6.35 -5.88
N ASN A 105 5.55 5.49 -4.90
CA ASN A 105 5.51 5.86 -3.47
C ASN A 105 6.63 6.82 -3.05
N GLU A 106 7.71 6.92 -3.83
CA GLU A 106 8.87 7.76 -3.54
C GLU A 106 8.78 9.13 -4.22
N GLY A 107 8.16 9.22 -5.40
CA GLY A 107 8.07 10.47 -6.14
C GLY A 107 7.28 10.35 -7.43
N CYS A 108 7.23 11.44 -8.18
CA CYS A 108 6.56 11.48 -9.48
C CYS A 108 7.47 12.07 -10.55
N MET A 109 7.23 11.66 -11.79
CA MET A 109 7.90 12.16 -12.97
C MET A 109 6.87 12.45 -14.06
N VAL A 110 7.23 13.35 -14.98
CA VAL A 110 6.43 13.59 -16.17
C VAL A 110 6.61 12.42 -17.12
N ASP A 111 5.50 11.85 -17.58
CA ASP A 111 5.49 10.69 -18.48
C ASP A 111 4.29 10.84 -19.44
N SER A 112 4.58 11.00 -20.73
CA SER A 112 3.55 11.14 -21.78
C SER A 112 2.69 9.89 -21.95
N SER A 113 3.12 8.73 -21.44
CA SER A 113 2.26 7.55 -21.39
C SER A 113 1.04 7.77 -20.49
N CYS A 114 1.08 8.74 -19.58
CA CYS A 114 -0.03 9.10 -18.70
C CYS A 114 -0.89 10.25 -19.24
N ASP A 115 -0.61 10.78 -20.43
CA ASP A 115 -1.49 11.78 -21.04
C ASP A 115 -2.87 11.17 -21.27
N GLN A 116 -3.91 11.88 -20.83
CA GLN A 116 -5.26 11.51 -21.15
C GLN A 116 -5.42 11.67 -22.66
N GLU A 117 -5.75 10.58 -23.37
CA GLU A 117 -6.32 10.70 -24.70
C GLU A 117 -7.64 11.45 -24.53
N VAL A 118 -7.61 12.76 -24.71
CA VAL A 118 -8.79 13.57 -24.94
C VAL A 118 -9.40 13.05 -26.24
N MET A 119 -10.28 12.06 -26.12
CA MET A 119 -11.23 11.72 -27.17
C MET A 119 -12.16 12.92 -27.32
N PHE A 120 -11.80 13.79 -28.26
CA PHE A 120 -12.67 14.85 -28.78
C PHE A 120 -13.74 14.25 -29.68
#